data_AF-A0A6L5WKU5-F1
#
_entry.id   AF-A0A6L5WKU5-F1
#
_cell.length_a   1.000
_cell.length_b   1.000
_cell.length_c   1.000
_cell.angle_alpha   90.00
_cell.angle_beta   90.00
_cell.angle_gamma   90.00
#
_symmetry.space_group_name_H-M   'P 1'
#
loop_
_entity.id
_entity.type
_entity.pdbx_description
1 polymer ?
#
loop_
_entity_poly.entity_id
_entity_poly.type
_entity_poly.pdbx_seq_one_letter_code
_entity_poly.pdbx_strand_id
1 'polypeptide(L)'
;MFNFNNIITYLDYITIIFAFCAMFASGYNLFSRRKDMEEIEIFIINKDKKIKLPIRILRKNITRAEIKGIVSDFEKDHNFTISYLKSPEFLNDIFLIQKGKKDVLVIEIKEYDKFDFNENDMLIKDLNESNHDFRDAIDK
;
A
#
# COMPACT_ATOMS: atom_id res chain seq x y z
N MET A 1 -47.80 30.53 -21.72
CA MET A 1 -46.80 30.05 -22.69
C MET A 1 -45.48 29.92 -21.94
N PHE A 2 -45.04 28.69 -21.65
CA PHE A 2 -43.75 28.48 -20.98
C PHE A 2 -42.65 29.06 -21.87
N ASN A 3 -41.91 30.05 -21.37
CA ASN A 3 -40.79 30.64 -22.11
C ASN A 3 -39.68 29.60 -22.19
N PHE A 4 -39.57 28.88 -23.31
CA PHE A 4 -38.54 27.87 -23.57
C PHE A 4 -37.13 28.38 -23.28
N ASN A 5 -36.85 29.66 -23.56
CA ASN A 5 -35.57 30.30 -23.24
C ASN A 5 -35.29 30.34 -21.74
N ASN A 6 -36.30 30.59 -20.90
CA ASN A 6 -36.12 30.59 -19.43
C ASN A 6 -35.87 29.18 -18.90
N ILE A 7 -36.47 28.16 -19.51
CA ILE A 7 -36.18 26.75 -19.17
C ILE A 7 -34.74 26.40 -19.52
N ILE A 8 -34.29 26.76 -20.72
CA ILE A 8 -32.92 26.50 -21.18
C ILE A 8 -31.89 27.19 -20.26
N THR A 9 -32.10 28.47 -19.94
CA THR A 9 -31.21 29.21 -19.03
C THR A 9 -31.17 28.59 -17.63
N TYR A 10 -32.28 28.07 -17.13
CA TYR A 10 -32.33 27.38 -15.84
C TYR A 10 -31.57 26.04 -15.87
N LEU A 11 -31.69 25.28 -16.95
CA LEU A 11 -30.95 24.04 -17.17
C LEU A 11 -29.44 24.27 -17.31
N ASP A 12 -29.02 25.35 -17.97
CA ASP A 12 -27.60 25.74 -18.07
C ASP A 12 -27.02 26.07 -16.70
N TYR A 13 -27.74 26.82 -15.87
CA TYR A 13 -27.31 27.14 -14.50
C TYR A 13 -27.11 25.88 -13.66
N ILE A 14 -28.04 24.92 -13.75
CA ILE A 14 -27.93 23.62 -13.07
C ILE A 14 -26.72 22.84 -13.60
N THR A 15 -26.53 22.79 -14.92
CA THR A 15 -25.40 22.08 -15.54
C THR A 15 -24.06 22.64 -15.09
N ILE A 16 -23.93 23.96 -14.98
CA ILE A 16 -22.72 24.64 -14.48
C ILE A 16 -22.43 24.23 -13.04
N ILE A 17 -23.45 24.21 -12.17
CA ILE A 17 -23.28 23.77 -10.77
C ILE A 17 -22.86 22.31 -10.69
N PHE A 18 -23.50 21.42 -11.45
CA PHE A 18 -23.12 20.00 -11.49
C PHE A 18 -21.71 19.80 -12.01
N ALA A 19 -21.31 20.51 -13.08
CA ALA A 19 -19.97 20.45 -13.62
C ALA A 19 -18.92 20.92 -12.59
N PHE A 20 -19.23 21.98 -11.85
CA PHE A 20 -18.38 22.47 -10.76
C PHE A 20 -18.24 21.41 -9.66
N CYS A 21 -19.35 20.85 -9.16
CA CYS A 21 -19.31 19.77 -8.15
C CYS A 21 -18.53 18.54 -8.63
N ALA A 22 -18.70 18.13 -9.89
CA ALA A 22 -17.97 17.02 -10.49
C ALA A 22 -16.47 17.32 -10.58
N MET A 23 -16.10 18.55 -10.93
CA MET A 23 -14.69 18.99 -10.95
C MET A 23 -14.06 18.91 -9.55
N PHE A 24 -14.76 19.34 -8.50
CA PHE A 24 -14.29 19.21 -7.12
C PHE A 24 -14.12 17.74 -6.70
N ALA A 25 -15.11 16.88 -6.99
CA ALA A 25 -15.03 15.45 -6.67
C ALA A 25 -13.86 14.77 -7.40
N SER A 26 -13.68 15.09 -8.69
CA SER A 26 -12.56 14.60 -9.50
C SER A 26 -11.20 15.07 -8.95
N GLY A 27 -11.10 16.35 -8.57
CA GLY A 27 -9.90 16.92 -7.96
C GLY A 27 -9.52 16.22 -6.65
N TYR A 28 -10.49 15.96 -5.77
CA TYR A 28 -10.27 15.22 -4.53
C TYR A 28 -9.77 13.79 -4.81
N ASN A 29 -10.40 13.09 -5.75
CA ASN A 29 -10.00 11.73 -6.14
C ASN A 29 -8.60 11.69 -6.76
N LEU A 30 -8.24 12.69 -7.58
CA LEU A 30 -6.90 12.82 -8.15
C LEU A 30 -5.83 13.03 -7.07
N PHE A 31 -6.14 13.80 -6.02
CA PHE A 31 -5.21 14.00 -4.92
C PHE A 31 -4.99 12.71 -4.12
N SER A 32 -6.05 11.95 -3.83
CA SER A 32 -5.92 10.63 -3.17
C SER A 32 -5.07 9.65 -4.00
N ARG A 33 -5.25 9.65 -5.33
CA ARG A 33 -4.47 8.80 -6.26
C ARG A 33 -2.96 9.07 -6.27
N ARG A 34 -2.51 10.24 -5.81
CA ARG A 34 -1.07 10.50 -5.70
C ARG A 34 -0.44 9.67 -4.58
N LYS A 35 -1.12 9.53 -3.45
CA LYS A 35 -0.64 8.72 -2.32
C LYS A 35 -0.61 7.23 -2.62
N ASP A 36 -1.46 6.77 -3.54
CA ASP A 36 -1.51 5.38 -3.99
C ASP A 36 -0.22 4.90 -4.66
N MET A 37 0.55 5.84 -5.22
CA MET A 37 1.82 5.59 -5.92
C MET A 37 3.03 5.74 -4.99
N GLU A 38 2.82 6.05 -3.72
CA GLU A 38 3.89 6.06 -2.72
C GLU A 38 4.25 4.62 -2.33
N GLU A 39 5.55 4.36 -2.24
CA GLU A 39 6.07 3.13 -1.67
C GLU A 39 5.90 3.14 -0.16
N ILE A 40 5.72 1.95 0.41
CA ILE A 40 5.63 1.77 1.85
C ILE A 40 6.76 0.87 2.33
N GLU A 41 7.17 1.08 3.57
CA GLU A 41 8.20 0.27 4.18
C GLU A 41 7.58 -0.83 5.05
N ILE A 42 8.11 -2.04 4.96
CA ILE A 42 7.69 -3.16 5.81
C ILE A 42 8.85 -3.53 6.73
N PHE A 43 8.57 -3.62 8.02
CA PHE A 43 9.50 -4.08 9.03
C PHE A 43 8.98 -5.34 9.72
N ILE A 44 9.90 -6.21 10.08
CA ILE A 44 9.66 -7.36 10.96
C ILE A 44 10.37 -7.08 12.29
N ILE A 45 9.66 -7.27 13.40
CA ILE A 45 10.25 -7.24 14.74
C ILE A 45 10.30 -8.66 15.27
N ASN A 46 11.49 -9.18 15.55
CA ASN A 46 11.71 -10.49 16.18
C ASN A 46 12.71 -10.34 17.32
N LYS A 47 12.35 -10.74 18.55
CA LYS A 47 13.23 -10.67 19.74
C LYS A 47 13.95 -9.31 19.87
N ASP A 48 13.17 -8.23 19.80
CA ASP A 48 13.63 -6.83 19.85
C ASP A 48 14.51 -6.34 18.70
N LYS A 49 14.84 -7.20 17.73
CA LYS A 49 15.47 -6.76 16.48
C LYS A 49 14.40 -6.31 15.49
N LYS A 50 14.52 -5.06 15.04
CA LYS A 50 13.73 -4.51 13.93
C LYS A 50 14.51 -4.64 12.64
N ILE A 51 13.94 -5.36 11.68
CA ILE A 51 14.57 -5.64 10.38
C ILE A 51 13.67 -5.11 9.28
N LYS A 52 14.25 -4.35 8.34
CA LYS A 52 13.55 -3.87 7.16
C LYS A 52 13.51 -4.98 6.11
N LEU A 53 12.36 -5.21 5.49
CA LEU A 53 12.27 -6.10 4.34
C LEU A 53 12.73 -5.36 3.08
N PRO A 54 13.59 -5.97 2.24
CA PRO A 54 13.98 -5.42 0.95
C PRO A 54 12.91 -5.67 -0.09
N ILE A 55 11.78 -4.98 0.08
CA ILE A 55 10.71 -5.01 -0.90
C ILE A 55 10.15 -3.62 -1.02
N ARG A 56 10.03 -3.16 -2.25
CA ARG A 56 9.30 -1.94 -2.58
C ARG A 56 7.89 -2.32 -3.03
N ILE A 57 6.89 -2.01 -2.21
CA ILE A 57 5.49 -2.20 -2.56
C ILE A 57 4.76 -0.86 -2.54
N LEU A 58 4.01 -0.60 -3.61
CA LEU A 58 3.14 0.57 -3.70
C LEU A 58 1.98 0.44 -2.72
N ARG A 59 1.59 1.55 -2.09
CA ARG A 59 0.46 1.61 -1.15
C ARG A 59 -0.82 0.97 -1.68
N LYS A 60 -1.15 1.22 -2.94
CA LYS A 60 -2.35 0.65 -3.60
C LYS A 60 -2.33 -0.87 -3.74
N ASN A 61 -1.14 -1.47 -3.77
CA ASN A 61 -0.95 -2.91 -3.92
C ASN A 61 -0.90 -3.61 -2.56
N ILE A 62 -0.87 -2.87 -1.45
CA ILE A 62 -0.86 -3.49 -0.14
C ILE A 62 -2.20 -4.19 0.10
N THR A 63 -2.14 -5.51 0.24
CA THR A 63 -3.28 -6.33 0.63
C THR A 63 -2.84 -7.34 1.68
N ARG A 64 -3.81 -7.93 2.36
CA ARG A 64 -3.52 -9.03 3.30
C ARG A 64 -2.84 -10.22 2.61
N ALA A 65 -3.22 -10.49 1.36
CA ALA A 65 -2.65 -11.58 0.58
C ALA A 65 -1.19 -11.26 0.23
N GLU A 66 -0.91 -10.04 -0.23
CA GLU A 66 0.44 -9.61 -0.57
C GLU A 66 1.38 -9.61 0.60
N ILE A 67 0.95 -9.11 1.76
CA ILE A 67 1.80 -9.18 2.95
C ILE A 67 2.07 -10.64 3.37
N LYS A 68 1.08 -11.54 3.24
CA LYS A 68 1.30 -12.95 3.55
C LYS A 68 2.22 -13.63 2.54
N GLY A 69 2.09 -13.32 1.25
CA GLY A 69 2.96 -13.82 0.19
C GLY A 69 4.39 -13.36 0.41
N ILE A 70 4.58 -12.05 0.60
CA ILE A 70 5.86 -11.45 0.99
C ILE A 70 6.46 -12.19 2.18
N VAL A 71 5.74 -12.29 3.29
CA VAL A 71 6.26 -12.94 4.50
C VAL A 71 6.61 -14.42 4.25
N SER A 72 5.81 -15.11 3.43
CA SER A 72 6.06 -16.50 3.02
C SER A 72 7.36 -16.68 2.23
N ASP A 73 7.76 -15.69 1.44
CA ASP A 73 8.96 -15.74 0.61
C ASP A 73 10.25 -15.57 1.44
N PHE A 74 10.16 -14.99 2.65
CA PHE A 74 11.30 -14.82 3.56
C PHE A 74 11.38 -15.90 4.63
N GLU A 75 10.38 -16.76 4.71
CA GLU A 75 10.39 -17.90 5.63
C GLU A 75 10.95 -19.14 4.93
N LYS A 76 11.75 -19.92 5.65
CA LYS A 76 12.47 -21.06 5.08
C LYS A 76 11.58 -22.24 4.70
N ASP A 77 10.57 -22.57 5.51
CA ASP A 77 9.81 -23.82 5.40
C ASP A 77 8.40 -23.63 4.81
N HIS A 78 8.09 -22.40 4.34
CA HIS A 78 6.78 -21.96 3.84
C HIS A 78 5.58 -22.34 4.73
N ASN A 79 5.84 -22.61 6.02
CA ASN A 79 4.88 -23.02 7.04
C ASN A 79 5.05 -22.16 8.29
N PHE A 80 4.80 -20.86 8.15
CA PHE A 80 4.80 -19.93 9.27
C PHE A 80 3.43 -19.82 9.96
N THR A 81 3.46 -19.42 11.23
CA THR A 81 2.29 -18.96 11.97
C THR A 81 2.68 -17.72 12.76
N ILE A 82 2.27 -16.55 12.24
CA ILE A 82 2.42 -15.26 12.93
C ILE A 82 1.03 -14.79 13.38
N SER A 83 0.88 -14.55 14.67
CA SER A 83 -0.40 -14.20 15.28
C SER A 83 -0.86 -12.81 14.89
N TYR A 84 0.07 -11.88 14.72
CA TYR A 84 -0.21 -10.52 14.23
C TYR A 84 -0.93 -10.56 12.87
N LEU A 85 -0.53 -11.41 11.92
CA LEU A 85 -1.18 -11.51 10.59
C LEU A 85 -2.61 -12.05 10.62
N LYS A 86 -3.05 -12.59 11.77
CA LYS A 86 -4.43 -13.04 12.03
C LYS A 86 -5.22 -12.05 12.87
N SER A 87 -4.58 -10.98 13.35
CA SER A 87 -5.17 -10.08 14.33
C SER A 87 -5.99 -8.94 13.68
N PRO A 88 -6.95 -8.36 14.42
CA PRO A 88 -7.68 -7.16 13.98
C PRO A 88 -6.75 -5.95 13.80
N GLU A 89 -5.68 -5.86 14.57
CA GLU A 89 -4.70 -4.77 14.48
C GLU A 89 -4.02 -4.77 13.11
N PHE A 90 -3.67 -5.95 12.58
CA PHE A 90 -3.14 -6.06 11.22
C PHE A 90 -4.13 -5.58 10.17
N LEU A 91 -5.42 -5.92 10.30
CA LEU A 91 -6.45 -5.43 9.39
C LEU A 91 -6.55 -3.90 9.41
N ASN A 92 -6.52 -3.33 10.62
CA ASN A 92 -6.56 -1.89 10.80
C ASN A 92 -5.32 -1.21 10.22
N ASP A 93 -4.14 -1.79 10.41
CA ASP A 93 -2.90 -1.26 9.86
C ASP A 93 -2.90 -1.25 8.33
N ILE A 94 -3.34 -2.34 7.69
CA ILE A 94 -3.52 -2.38 6.23
C ILE A 94 -4.51 -1.31 5.78
N PHE A 95 -5.64 -1.15 6.47
CA PHE A 95 -6.62 -0.13 6.14
C PHE A 95 -6.05 1.29 6.27
N LEU A 96 -5.31 1.58 7.34
CA LEU A 96 -4.69 2.89 7.55
C LEU A 96 -3.63 3.19 6.48
N ILE A 97 -2.85 2.17 6.09
CA ILE A 97 -1.89 2.30 4.99
C ILE A 97 -2.62 2.60 3.68
N GLN A 98 -3.65 1.84 3.32
CA GLN A 98 -4.44 2.08 2.11
C GLN A 98 -5.11 3.46 2.10
N LYS A 99 -5.46 4.01 3.27
CA LYS A 99 -6.02 5.37 3.40
C LYS A 99 -4.97 6.47 3.39
N GLY A 100 -3.68 6.16 3.23
CA GLY A 100 -2.62 7.16 3.24
C GLY A 100 -2.41 7.82 4.61
N LYS A 101 -2.78 7.11 5.69
CA LYS A 101 -2.65 7.55 7.09
C LYS A 101 -1.47 6.91 7.83
N LYS A 102 -0.87 5.87 7.26
CA LYS A 102 0.29 5.16 7.80
C LYS A 102 1.22 4.80 6.63
N ASP A 103 2.52 5.02 6.78
CA ASP A 103 3.49 4.83 5.69
C ASP A 103 4.36 3.59 5.90
N VAL A 104 4.24 2.98 7.07
CA VAL A 104 5.08 1.88 7.51
C VAL A 104 4.20 0.76 8.06
N LEU A 105 4.43 -0.47 7.62
CA LEU A 105 3.88 -1.67 8.21
C LEU A 105 4.92 -2.30 9.15
N VAL A 106 4.53 -2.65 10.36
CA VAL A 106 5.40 -3.31 11.33
C VAL A 106 4.74 -4.63 11.72
N ILE A 107 5.40 -5.73 11.39
CA ILE A 107 4.95 -7.09 11.69
C ILE A 107 5.68 -7.54 12.95
N GLU A 108 4.93 -7.68 14.04
CA GLU A 108 5.46 -8.17 15.30
C GLU A 108 5.42 -9.70 15.34
N ILE A 109 6.57 -10.31 15.60
CA ILE A 109 6.71 -11.76 15.80
C ILE A 109 6.88 -12.01 17.29
N LYS A 110 5.92 -12.72 17.86
CA LYS A 110 5.93 -13.07 19.28
C LYS A 110 6.69 -14.37 19.53
N GLU A 111 7.08 -14.62 20.78
CA GLU A 111 7.87 -15.80 21.14
C GLU A 111 7.19 -17.14 20.80
N TYR A 112 5.85 -17.16 20.79
CA TYR A 112 5.05 -18.33 20.47
C TYR A 112 4.68 -18.44 18.98
N ASP A 113 5.09 -17.46 18.16
CA ASP A 113 4.91 -17.53 16.71
C ASP A 113 5.95 -18.46 16.09
N LYS A 114 5.56 -19.15 15.01
CA LYS A 114 6.45 -19.99 14.21
C LYS A 114 6.90 -19.20 13.00
N PHE A 115 8.10 -18.64 13.05
CA PHE A 115 8.71 -17.95 11.93
C PHE A 115 10.23 -18.02 12.06
N ASP A 116 10.89 -18.75 11.15
CA ASP A 116 12.35 -18.77 11.03
C ASP A 116 12.74 -18.06 9.74
N PHE A 117 13.58 -17.03 9.87
CA PHE A 117 14.12 -16.30 8.74
C PHE A 117 15.64 -16.28 8.84
N ASN A 118 16.31 -16.34 7.70
CA ASN A 118 17.75 -16.24 7.60
C ASN A 118 18.12 -14.77 7.35
N GLU A 119 18.84 -14.12 8.26
CA GLU A 119 19.35 -12.75 8.05
C GLU A 119 20.20 -12.65 6.77
N ASN A 120 20.90 -13.72 6.37
CA ASN A 120 21.70 -13.74 5.14
C ASN A 120 20.83 -13.73 3.87
N ASP A 121 19.65 -14.36 3.89
CA ASP A 121 18.76 -14.40 2.72
C ASP A 121 18.12 -13.03 2.47
N MET A 122 18.00 -12.19 3.51
CA MET A 122 17.58 -10.80 3.37
C MET A 122 18.68 -10.00 2.66
N LEU A 123 19.91 -10.00 3.18
CA LEU A 123 21.04 -9.28 2.58
C LEU A 123 21.30 -9.65 1.11
N ILE A 124 21.15 -10.93 0.76
CA ILE A 124 21.31 -11.40 -0.63
C ILE A 124 20.18 -10.87 -1.52
N LYS A 125 18.94 -10.82 -1.01
CA LYS A 125 17.80 -10.26 -1.73
C LYS A 125 17.93 -8.73 -1.90
N ASP A 126 18.35 -8.00 -0.87
CA ASP A 126 18.69 -6.56 -0.95
C ASP A 126 19.69 -6.28 -2.09
N LEU A 127 20.78 -7.07 -2.15
CA LEU A 127 21.82 -6.92 -3.17
C LEU A 127 21.30 -7.23 -4.58
N ASN A 128 20.48 -8.27 -4.74
CA ASN A 128 19.92 -8.64 -6.04
C ASN A 128 18.92 -7.58 -6.55
N GLU A 129 18.08 -7.04 -5.68
CA GLU A 129 17.11 -5.99 -6.03
C GLU A 129 17.86 -4.69 -6.44
N SER A 130 18.90 -4.30 -5.68
CA SER A 130 19.75 -3.16 -6.04
C SER A 130 20.49 -3.34 -7.36
N ASN A 131 20.93 -4.56 -7.69
CA ASN A 131 21.59 -4.84 -8.96
C ASN A 131 20.61 -4.84 -10.14
N HIS A 132 19.36 -5.25 -9.93
CA HIS A 132 18.32 -5.16 -10.95
C HIS A 132 18.01 -3.70 -11.30
N ASP A 133 17.82 -2.85 -10.30
CA ASP A 133 17.62 -1.40 -10.47
C ASP A 133 18.75 -0.75 -11.28
N PHE A 134 20.00 -1.15 -11.02
CA PHE A 134 21.17 -0.61 -11.73
C PHE A 134 21.21 -1.01 -13.21
N ARG A 135 20.76 -2.23 -13.54
CA ARG A 135 20.70 -2.71 -14.93
C ARG A 135 19.59 -1.99 -15.70
N ASP A 136 18.41 -1.85 -15.10
CA ASP A 136 17.28 -1.12 -15.71
C ASP A 136 17.57 0.37 -15.94
N ALA A 137 18.47 0.96 -15.15
CA ALA A 137 18.91 2.35 -15.32
C ALA A 137 19.95 2.52 -16.44
N ILE A 138 20.69 1.48 -16.81
CA ILE A 138 21.66 1.50 -17.92
C ILE A 138 20.98 1.23 -19.27
N ASP A 139 19.90 0.46 -19.27
CA ASP A 139 19.16 0.08 -20.48
C ASP A 139 18.10 1.12 -20.93
N LYS A 140 18.03 2.29 -20.27
CA LYS A 140 17.18 3.44 -20.64
C LYS A 140 17.98 4.59 -21.23
#